data_AF-A0A1R1LT41-F1
#
_entry.id   AF-A0A1R1LT41-F1
#
_cell.length_a   1.000
_cell.length_b   1.000
_cell.length_c   1.000
_cell.angle_alpha   90.00
_cell.angle_beta   90.00
_cell.angle_gamma   90.00
#
_symmetry.space_group_name_H-M   'P 1'
#
loop_
_entity.id
_entity.type
_entity.pdbx_description
1 polymer ?
#
loop_
_entity_poly.entity_id
_entity_poly.type
_entity_poly.pdbx_seq_one_letter_code
_entity_poly.pdbx_strand_id
1 'polypeptide(L)'
;MKSNPPASTPAATSTASTSTDTSGNQLFHADTYSLTTVDGGKVTFALPTLATDPAVAPIEAYRKAVHAAPVTYIVADADNRQGSQNIAMSSVKVFDQAGKKIEFTGASAHISDWSPDYGSDGKYRLSDGTVLGESDGGLYNRGVELNNANLQAVEPGERRNIVIIAPVKALPSEFTRVMAMPGGYDSEQMVLPKALNDQISTSMPTYNCPRYQGPTCGVEVPGGHD
;
A
#
# COMPACT_ATOMS: atom_id res chain seq x y z
N MET A 1 -34.49 -44.38 -21.64
CA MET A 1 -33.85 -43.75 -20.47
C MET A 1 -33.21 -42.45 -20.94
N LYS A 2 -33.80 -41.29 -20.64
CA LYS A 2 -33.24 -39.97 -20.97
C LYS A 2 -32.40 -39.52 -19.78
N SER A 3 -31.08 -39.40 -19.97
CA SER A 3 -30.14 -38.88 -18.98
C SER A 3 -30.22 -37.34 -18.97
N ASN A 4 -30.52 -36.77 -17.80
CA ASN A 4 -30.39 -35.33 -17.56
C ASN A 4 -28.93 -34.90 -17.71
N PRO A 5 -28.64 -33.70 -18.24
CA PRO A 5 -27.30 -33.12 -18.18
C PRO A 5 -26.98 -32.69 -16.72
N PRO A 6 -25.69 -32.73 -16.31
CA PRO A 6 -25.30 -32.28 -14.99
C PRO A 6 -25.59 -30.79 -14.83
N ALA A 7 -26.24 -30.45 -13.71
CA ALA A 7 -26.49 -29.08 -13.30
C ALA A 7 -25.17 -28.31 -13.21
N SER A 8 -25.11 -27.18 -13.90
CA SER A 8 -24.04 -26.21 -13.81
C SER A 8 -23.89 -25.75 -12.36
N THR A 9 -22.73 -26.01 -11.75
CA THR A 9 -22.32 -25.40 -10.48
C THR A 9 -22.36 -23.88 -10.63
N PRO A 10 -23.04 -23.12 -9.74
CA PRO A 10 -22.93 -21.67 -9.75
C PRO A 10 -21.47 -21.28 -9.52
N ALA A 11 -20.95 -20.40 -10.37
CA ALA A 11 -19.66 -19.75 -10.16
C ALA A 11 -19.66 -19.14 -8.76
N ALA A 12 -18.63 -19.46 -7.97
CA ALA A 12 -18.41 -18.81 -6.69
C ALA A 12 -18.20 -17.31 -6.94
N THR A 13 -19.21 -16.51 -6.62
CA THR A 13 -19.10 -15.06 -6.58
C THR A 13 -18.04 -14.71 -5.56
N SER A 14 -16.96 -14.07 -6.03
CA SER A 14 -15.87 -13.51 -5.22
C SER A 14 -16.43 -12.82 -3.98
N THR A 15 -16.20 -13.40 -2.81
CA THR A 15 -16.70 -12.88 -1.53
C THR A 15 -15.92 -11.62 -1.21
N ALA A 16 -16.59 -10.48 -1.19
CA ALA A 16 -16.00 -9.15 -1.04
C ALA A 16 -15.16 -9.07 0.25
N SER A 17 -14.00 -8.44 0.14
CA SER A 17 -13.00 -8.14 1.19
C SER A 17 -13.49 -7.16 2.26
N THR A 18 -14.80 -7.07 2.42
CA THR A 18 -15.47 -6.10 3.29
C THR A 18 -16.62 -6.77 4.02
N SER A 19 -16.73 -6.52 5.31
CA SER A 19 -17.86 -6.92 6.14
C SER A 19 -18.61 -5.68 6.65
N THR A 20 -19.61 -5.86 7.51
CA THR A 20 -20.31 -4.76 8.16
C THR A 20 -20.32 -4.96 9.67
N ASP A 21 -20.11 -3.90 10.43
CA ASP A 21 -20.30 -3.92 11.88
C ASP A 21 -21.79 -4.03 12.27
N THR A 22 -22.07 -4.17 13.56
CA THR A 22 -23.44 -4.25 14.12
C THR A 22 -24.29 -3.01 13.82
N SER A 23 -23.66 -1.88 13.47
CA SER A 23 -24.31 -0.63 13.09
C SER A 23 -24.47 -0.47 11.57
N GLY A 24 -24.03 -1.46 10.79
CA GLY A 24 -24.07 -1.44 9.31
C GLY A 24 -22.91 -0.69 8.66
N ASN A 25 -21.88 -0.27 9.40
CA ASN A 25 -20.71 0.39 8.82
C ASN A 25 -19.83 -0.62 8.11
N GLN A 26 -19.33 -0.26 6.92
CA GLN A 26 -18.39 -1.10 6.18
C GLN A 26 -17.07 -1.26 6.95
N LEU A 27 -16.61 -2.50 7.03
CA LEU A 27 -15.33 -2.90 7.57
C LEU A 27 -14.47 -3.49 6.45
N PHE A 28 -13.18 -3.30 6.56
CA PHE A 28 -12.16 -3.80 5.64
C PHE A 28 -11.25 -4.79 6.36
N HIS A 29 -10.65 -5.69 5.61
CA HIS A 29 -9.78 -6.76 6.13
C HIS A 29 -8.40 -6.75 5.48
N ALA A 30 -7.50 -7.57 6.01
CA ALA A 30 -6.24 -7.83 5.35
C ALA A 30 -6.45 -8.40 3.94
N ASP A 31 -6.00 -7.66 2.92
CA ASP A 31 -6.14 -8.02 1.51
C ASP A 31 -5.19 -7.18 0.64
N THR A 32 -5.32 -7.32 -0.68
CA THR A 32 -4.72 -6.47 -1.69
C THR A 32 -5.56 -5.22 -1.89
N TYR A 33 -4.91 -4.07 -1.82
CA TYR A 33 -5.48 -2.75 -2.02
C TYR A 33 -4.91 -2.13 -3.28
N SER A 34 -5.68 -1.24 -3.91
CA SER A 34 -5.20 -0.49 -5.07
C SER A 34 -5.71 0.94 -5.08
N LEU A 35 -4.91 1.82 -5.67
CA LEU A 35 -5.29 3.19 -6.00
C LEU A 35 -4.68 3.58 -7.35
N THR A 36 -5.32 4.56 -7.99
CA THR A 36 -4.76 5.26 -9.16
C THR A 36 -4.57 6.71 -8.76
N THR A 37 -3.36 7.24 -8.90
CA THR A 37 -3.06 8.65 -8.64
C THR A 37 -3.77 9.52 -9.67
N VAL A 38 -3.99 10.80 -9.35
CA VAL A 38 -4.67 11.73 -10.27
C VAL A 38 -3.91 11.90 -11.59
N ASP A 39 -2.59 11.71 -11.55
CA ASP A 39 -1.69 11.84 -12.68
C ASP A 39 -1.53 10.57 -13.51
N GLY A 40 -2.22 9.47 -13.17
CA GLY A 40 -2.27 8.23 -13.95
C GLY A 40 -1.35 7.11 -13.45
N GLY A 41 -0.61 7.33 -12.36
CA GLY A 41 0.18 6.30 -11.69
C GLY A 41 -0.70 5.26 -11.00
N LYS A 42 -0.28 4.00 -10.97
CA LYS A 42 -1.05 2.92 -10.33
C LYS A 42 -0.25 2.31 -9.20
N VAL A 43 -0.88 2.12 -8.04
CA VAL A 43 -0.24 1.48 -6.89
C VAL A 43 -1.11 0.32 -6.42
N THR A 44 -0.46 -0.81 -6.18
CA THR A 44 -1.09 -2.01 -5.62
C THR A 44 -0.26 -2.51 -4.45
N PHE A 45 -0.89 -2.94 -3.35
CA PHE A 45 -0.15 -3.46 -2.20
C PHE A 45 -0.97 -4.43 -1.37
N ALA A 46 -0.29 -5.37 -0.71
CA ALA A 46 -0.90 -6.24 0.30
C ALA A 46 -0.79 -5.61 1.70
N LEU A 47 -1.89 -5.64 2.45
CA LEU A 47 -1.97 -5.10 3.81
C LEU A 47 -2.30 -6.21 4.82
N PRO A 48 -1.34 -6.67 5.65
CA PRO A 48 0.09 -6.42 5.58
C PRO A 48 0.80 -7.29 4.54
N THR A 49 2.03 -6.93 4.19
CA THR A 49 2.94 -7.78 3.42
C THR A 49 3.73 -8.73 4.33
N LEU A 50 3.99 -9.95 3.87
CA LEU A 50 4.76 -10.93 4.61
C LEU A 50 6.23 -10.51 4.74
N ALA A 51 6.82 -10.76 5.90
CA ALA A 51 8.24 -10.45 6.16
C ALA A 51 9.22 -11.30 5.31
N THR A 52 8.73 -12.35 4.65
CA THR A 52 9.48 -13.18 3.71
C THR A 52 9.47 -12.65 2.27
N ASP A 53 8.74 -11.56 1.99
CA ASP A 53 8.77 -10.91 0.69
C ASP A 53 10.21 -10.49 0.34
N PRO A 54 10.70 -10.72 -0.90
CA PRO A 54 12.07 -10.38 -1.28
C PRO A 54 12.45 -8.90 -1.05
N ALA A 55 11.51 -7.96 -1.14
CA ALA A 55 11.76 -6.55 -0.86
C ALA A 55 11.88 -6.27 0.65
N VAL A 56 11.26 -7.10 1.49
CA VAL A 56 11.25 -6.94 2.96
C VAL A 56 12.35 -7.75 3.63
N ALA A 57 12.68 -8.93 3.11
CA ALA A 57 13.59 -9.88 3.77
C ALA A 57 14.95 -9.28 4.17
N PRO A 58 15.62 -8.43 3.35
CA PRO A 58 16.86 -7.76 3.77
C PRO A 58 16.67 -6.80 4.93
N ILE A 59 15.53 -6.09 4.98
CA ILE A 59 15.16 -5.13 6.02
C ILE A 59 14.80 -5.87 7.32
N GLU A 60 14.00 -6.94 7.25
CA GLU A 60 13.65 -7.76 8.42
C GLU A 60 14.88 -8.46 9.01
N ALA A 61 15.78 -8.96 8.18
CA ALA A 61 17.04 -9.53 8.64
C ALA A 61 17.92 -8.48 9.35
N TYR A 62 17.97 -7.27 8.82
CA TYR A 62 18.67 -6.16 9.45
C TYR A 62 18.05 -5.76 10.79
N ARG A 63 16.72 -5.56 10.82
CA ARG A 63 15.94 -5.25 12.04
C ARG A 63 16.22 -6.25 13.17
N LYS A 64 16.26 -7.55 12.84
CA LYS A 64 16.61 -8.60 13.82
C LYS A 64 18.05 -8.49 14.30
N ALA A 65 19.01 -8.24 13.39
CA ALA A 65 20.43 -8.14 13.74
C ALA A 65 20.73 -6.97 14.68
N VAL A 66 19.95 -5.89 14.59
CA VAL A 66 20.04 -4.71 15.47
C VAL A 66 19.05 -4.74 16.64
N HIS A 67 18.40 -5.89 16.87
CA HIS A 67 17.43 -6.12 17.96
C HIS A 67 16.26 -5.11 18.03
N ALA A 68 15.93 -4.45 16.92
CA ALA A 68 14.82 -3.52 16.88
C ALA A 68 13.47 -4.23 17.12
N ALA A 69 12.47 -3.51 17.62
CA ALA A 69 11.15 -4.07 17.91
C ALA A 69 10.48 -4.64 16.63
N PRO A 70 9.61 -5.67 16.73
CA PRO A 70 8.84 -6.15 15.58
C PRO A 70 7.96 -5.07 14.96
N VAL A 71 7.87 -5.06 13.64
CA VAL A 71 7.10 -4.09 12.86
C VAL A 71 6.21 -4.79 11.82
N THR A 72 5.32 -4.03 11.20
CA THR A 72 4.46 -4.50 10.10
C THR A 72 4.87 -3.81 8.81
N TYR A 73 4.89 -4.55 7.71
CA TYR A 73 5.35 -4.09 6.41
C TYR A 73 4.20 -3.96 5.41
N ILE A 74 4.37 -3.07 4.44
CA ILE A 74 3.66 -3.05 3.17
C ILE A 74 4.70 -2.91 2.07
N VAL A 75 4.58 -3.71 1.02
CA VAL A 75 5.29 -3.52 -0.24
C VAL A 75 4.29 -3.01 -1.27
N ALA A 76 4.49 -1.77 -1.71
CA ALA A 76 3.69 -1.13 -2.72
C ALA A 76 4.35 -1.29 -4.10
N ASP A 77 3.72 -2.06 -4.97
CA ASP A 77 4.06 -2.13 -6.39
C ASP A 77 3.49 -0.89 -7.08
N ALA A 78 4.36 0.07 -7.34
CA ALA A 78 4.04 1.34 -7.98
C ALA A 78 4.45 1.30 -9.45
N ASP A 79 3.47 1.32 -10.34
CA ASP A 79 3.62 1.44 -11.79
C ASP A 79 3.31 2.87 -12.22
N ASN A 80 4.38 3.64 -12.44
CA ASN A 80 4.31 5.05 -12.79
C ASN A 80 4.59 5.30 -14.28
N ARG A 81 4.49 4.26 -15.12
CA ARG A 81 4.74 4.36 -16.57
C ARG A 81 3.72 5.22 -17.32
N GLN A 82 2.54 5.42 -16.73
CA GLN A 82 1.49 6.28 -17.26
C GLN A 82 1.32 7.56 -16.43
N GLY A 83 2.07 7.69 -15.34
CA GLY A 83 1.97 8.84 -14.46
C GLY A 83 2.82 10.01 -14.94
N SER A 84 2.41 11.22 -14.57
CA SER A 84 3.15 12.45 -14.89
C SER A 84 3.94 13.05 -13.72
N GLN A 85 3.79 12.49 -12.51
CA GLN A 85 4.44 12.93 -11.27
C GLN A 85 5.06 11.74 -10.53
N ASN A 86 6.00 12.00 -9.62
CA ASN A 86 6.66 10.96 -8.82
C ASN A 86 5.67 10.29 -7.83
N ILE A 87 5.77 8.97 -7.68
CA ILE A 87 5.07 8.21 -6.63
C ILE A 87 6.06 7.90 -5.50
N ALA A 88 5.85 8.47 -4.31
CA ALA A 88 6.69 8.24 -3.14
C ALA A 88 6.02 7.36 -2.06
N MET A 89 4.69 7.20 -2.10
CA MET A 89 3.91 6.51 -1.06
C MET A 89 4.29 6.98 0.36
N SER A 90 4.27 8.29 0.58
CA SER A 90 4.76 8.95 1.81
C SER A 90 4.15 8.39 3.09
N SER A 91 2.86 8.01 3.05
CA SER A 91 2.22 7.31 4.17
C SER A 91 1.06 6.43 3.73
N VAL A 92 0.79 5.39 4.52
CA VAL A 92 -0.48 4.64 4.52
C VAL A 92 -1.03 4.64 5.93
N LYS A 93 -2.31 4.95 6.10
CA LYS A 93 -2.97 5.04 7.41
C LYS A 93 -4.13 4.07 7.44
N VAL A 94 -4.16 3.28 8.51
CA VAL A 94 -5.22 2.31 8.79
C VAL A 94 -5.92 2.75 10.05
N PHE A 95 -7.25 2.80 10.02
CA PHE A 95 -8.08 3.19 11.16
C PHE A 95 -8.89 2.00 11.64
N ASP A 96 -8.85 1.73 12.94
CA ASP A 96 -9.71 0.70 13.55
C ASP A 96 -11.11 1.24 13.87
N GLN A 97 -11.97 0.40 14.46
CA GLN A 97 -13.32 0.77 14.88
C GLN A 97 -13.35 1.81 16.01
N ALA A 98 -12.30 1.90 16.83
CA ALA A 98 -12.16 2.91 17.87
C ALA A 98 -11.63 4.24 17.32
N GLY A 99 -11.35 4.33 16.02
CA GLY A 99 -10.74 5.50 15.38
C GLY A 99 -9.24 5.63 15.65
N LYS A 100 -8.59 4.60 16.21
CA LYS A 100 -7.15 4.61 16.41
C LYS A 100 -6.47 4.48 15.05
N LYS A 101 -5.54 5.41 14.80
CA LYS A 101 -4.70 5.43 13.61
C LYS A 101 -3.47 4.54 13.81
N ILE A 102 -3.21 3.67 12.85
CA ILE A 102 -1.93 2.99 12.63
C ILE A 102 -1.35 3.58 11.36
N GLU A 103 -0.16 4.16 11.45
CA GLU A 103 0.49 4.86 10.33
C GLU A 103 1.74 4.11 9.89
N PHE A 104 1.81 3.88 8.59
CA PHE A 104 2.96 3.36 7.88
C PHE A 104 3.70 4.53 7.23
N THR A 105 5.02 4.55 7.35
CA THR A 105 5.90 5.55 6.72
C THR A 105 7.02 4.85 5.95
N GLY A 106 7.78 5.61 5.16
CA GLY A 106 8.89 5.07 4.37
C GLY A 106 9.88 4.25 5.18
N ALA A 107 10.32 3.11 4.65
CA ALA A 107 11.25 2.21 5.34
C ALA A 107 12.56 2.89 5.75
N SER A 108 13.04 3.86 4.97
CA SER A 108 14.25 4.66 5.27
C SER A 108 14.20 5.32 6.65
N ALA A 109 13.06 5.90 7.04
CA ALA A 109 12.90 6.52 8.36
C ALA A 109 13.14 5.50 9.49
N HIS A 110 12.55 4.32 9.38
CA HIS A 110 12.71 3.25 10.37
C HIS A 110 14.11 2.65 10.36
N ILE A 111 14.73 2.45 9.19
CA ILE A 111 16.10 1.95 9.08
C ILE A 111 17.08 2.92 9.73
N SER A 112 16.86 4.23 9.53
CA SER A 112 17.65 5.27 10.20
C SER A 112 17.50 5.17 11.73
N ASP A 113 16.29 4.99 12.24
CA ASP A 113 16.03 4.88 13.69
C ASP A 113 16.66 3.62 14.31
N TRP A 114 16.81 2.55 13.53
CA TRP A 114 17.45 1.30 13.99
C TRP A 114 18.96 1.30 13.85
N SER A 115 19.52 2.25 13.11
CA SER A 115 20.94 2.23 12.77
C SER A 115 21.79 2.45 14.02
N PRO A 116 22.90 1.71 14.19
CA PRO A 116 23.79 1.92 15.31
C PRO A 116 24.41 3.32 15.28
N ASP A 117 24.46 3.99 16.43
CA ASP A 117 25.09 5.29 16.58
C ASP A 117 26.57 5.15 16.90
N TYR A 118 27.42 5.96 16.27
CA TYR A 118 28.85 6.01 16.56
C TYR A 118 29.15 7.04 17.65
N GLY A 119 29.57 6.56 18.81
CA GLY A 119 29.90 7.39 19.97
C GLY A 119 31.27 8.07 19.87
N SER A 120 31.46 9.13 20.66
CA SER A 120 32.74 9.84 20.78
C SER A 120 33.88 8.98 21.34
N ASP A 121 33.54 7.86 21.99
CA ASP A 121 34.49 6.86 22.49
C ASP A 121 34.92 5.84 21.41
N GLY A 122 34.53 6.08 20.15
CA GLY A 122 34.93 5.28 19.01
C GLY A 122 34.17 3.96 18.86
N LYS A 123 33.00 3.82 19.48
CA LYS A 123 32.23 2.57 19.49
C LYS A 123 30.83 2.76 18.95
N TYR A 124 30.37 1.77 18.17
CA TYR A 124 28.99 1.69 17.71
C TYR A 124 28.07 1.17 18.83
N ARG A 125 26.87 1.73 18.92
CA ARG A 125 25.84 1.33 19.89
C ARG A 125 24.49 1.17 19.23
N LEU A 126 23.79 0.11 19.60
CA LEU A 126 22.38 -0.06 19.30
C LEU A 126 21.52 0.87 20.17
N SER A 127 20.26 1.07 19.77
CA SER A 127 19.30 1.89 20.50
C SER A 127 19.00 1.38 21.92
N ASP A 128 19.22 0.09 22.19
CA ASP A 128 19.09 -0.51 23.51
C ASP A 128 20.34 -0.32 24.41
N GLY A 129 21.36 0.39 23.91
CA GLY A 129 22.62 0.66 24.61
C GLY A 129 23.69 -0.41 24.41
N THR A 130 23.39 -1.51 23.71
CA THR A 130 24.36 -2.56 23.41
C THR A 130 25.53 -1.99 22.62
N VAL A 131 26.74 -2.17 23.15
CA VAL A 131 27.98 -1.82 22.46
C VAL A 131 28.31 -2.92 21.46
N LEU A 132 28.42 -2.54 20.20
CA LEU A 132 28.81 -3.43 19.12
C LEU A 132 30.34 -3.60 19.07
N GLY A 133 30.81 -4.79 18.72
CA GLY A 133 32.24 -5.08 18.54
C GLY A 133 32.78 -4.50 17.23
N GLU A 134 34.11 -4.50 17.05
CA GLU A 134 34.73 -4.04 15.79
C GLU A 134 34.27 -4.84 14.55
N SER A 135 33.88 -6.10 14.71
CA SER A 135 33.30 -6.94 13.64
C SER A 135 31.93 -6.45 13.15
N ASP A 136 31.27 -5.58 13.91
CA ASP A 136 29.87 -5.21 13.71
C ASP A 136 29.72 -3.86 13.01
N GLY A 137 30.82 -3.18 12.65
CA GLY A 137 30.79 -2.01 11.74
C GLY A 137 30.11 -2.31 10.40
N GLY A 138 30.05 -3.59 10.00
CA GLY A 138 29.24 -4.04 8.87
C GLY A 138 27.75 -3.77 9.02
N LEU A 139 27.20 -3.72 10.25
CA LEU A 139 25.79 -3.40 10.48
C LEU A 139 25.49 -1.93 10.23
N TYR A 140 26.40 -1.02 10.57
CA TYR A 140 26.23 0.40 10.24
C TYR A 140 26.18 0.59 8.72
N ASN A 141 27.17 0.07 7.99
CA ASN A 141 27.23 0.18 6.53
C ASN A 141 26.01 -0.47 5.87
N ARG A 142 25.57 -1.64 6.36
CA ARG A 142 24.35 -2.30 5.89
C ARG A 142 23.11 -1.45 6.12
N GLY A 143 23.01 -0.75 7.27
CA GLY A 143 21.93 0.20 7.54
C GLY A 143 21.92 1.35 6.53
N VAL A 144 23.08 1.94 6.25
CA VAL A 144 23.23 3.00 5.25
C VAL A 144 22.84 2.52 3.85
N GLU A 145 23.30 1.34 3.43
CA GLU A 145 22.95 0.74 2.14
C GLU A 145 21.44 0.50 2.01
N LEU A 146 20.81 -0.08 3.04
CA LEU A 146 19.36 -0.31 3.06
C LEU A 146 18.58 1.00 3.07
N ASN A 147 19.01 2.00 3.85
CA ASN A 147 18.39 3.31 3.87
C ASN A 147 18.42 3.92 2.47
N ASN A 148 19.58 3.97 1.83
CA ASN A 148 19.75 4.55 0.50
C ASN A 148 18.93 3.81 -0.56
N ALA A 149 18.84 2.49 -0.48
CA ALA A 149 18.00 1.69 -1.36
C ALA A 149 16.49 1.98 -1.22
N ASN A 150 16.06 2.56 -0.10
CA ASN A 150 14.66 2.84 0.22
C ASN A 150 14.33 4.35 0.30
N LEU A 151 15.21 5.24 -0.16
CA LEU A 151 14.95 6.69 -0.21
C LEU A 151 14.18 7.15 -1.45
N GLN A 152 14.19 6.35 -2.52
CA GLN A 152 13.76 6.81 -3.84
C GLN A 152 12.24 6.67 -4.05
N ALA A 153 11.64 7.72 -4.59
CA ALA A 153 10.32 7.66 -5.22
C ALA A 153 10.41 6.93 -6.58
N VAL A 154 9.27 6.52 -7.12
CA VAL A 154 9.14 5.98 -8.49
C VAL A 154 8.90 7.13 -9.45
N GLU A 155 9.81 7.30 -10.41
CA GLU A 155 9.75 8.40 -11.39
C GLU A 155 8.73 8.13 -12.52
N PRO A 156 8.24 9.15 -13.24
CA PRO A 156 7.48 8.97 -14.47
C PRO A 156 8.20 8.04 -15.44
N GLY A 157 7.52 7.03 -15.96
CA GLY A 157 8.12 6.02 -16.85
C GLY A 157 8.71 4.80 -16.14
N GLU A 158 8.72 4.77 -14.80
CA GLU A 158 9.29 3.67 -14.00
C GLU A 158 8.20 2.78 -13.39
N ARG A 159 8.56 1.53 -13.05
CA ARG A 159 7.83 0.68 -12.11
C ARG A 159 8.78 0.13 -11.05
N ARG A 160 8.44 0.25 -9.78
CA ARG A 160 9.25 -0.23 -8.66
C ARG A 160 8.40 -0.51 -7.42
N ASN A 161 8.93 -1.37 -6.55
CA ASN A 161 8.41 -1.56 -5.21
C ASN A 161 8.87 -0.44 -4.25
N ILE A 162 7.96 0.06 -3.42
CA ILE A 162 8.25 0.92 -2.27
C ILE A 162 7.92 0.14 -1.00
N VAL A 163 8.84 0.10 -0.04
CA VAL A 163 8.60 -0.50 1.27
C VAL A 163 8.21 0.57 2.28
N ILE A 164 7.07 0.38 2.93
CA ILE A 164 6.60 1.22 4.04
C ILE A 164 6.30 0.36 5.27
N ILE A 165 6.50 0.94 6.45
CA ILE A 165 6.58 0.22 7.72
C ILE A 165 5.75 0.94 8.77
N ALA A 166 5.04 0.18 9.60
CA ALA A 166 4.39 0.68 10.81
C ALA A 166 5.06 0.07 12.05
N PRO A 167 5.31 0.85 13.12
CA PRO A 167 5.95 0.38 14.36
C PRO A 167 4.97 -0.39 15.26
N VAL A 168 4.25 -1.35 14.68
CA VAL A 168 3.33 -2.26 15.37
C VAL A 168 3.62 -3.70 14.97
N LYS A 169 3.51 -4.63 15.90
CA LYS A 169 3.77 -6.05 15.65
C LYS A 169 2.74 -6.69 14.71
N ALA A 170 1.49 -6.22 14.78
CA ALA A 170 0.38 -6.72 13.97
C ALA A 170 -0.69 -5.64 13.83
N LEU A 171 -1.44 -5.75 12.73
CA LEU A 171 -2.66 -4.99 12.52
C LEU A 171 -3.87 -5.65 13.21
N PRO A 172 -4.91 -4.88 13.56
CA PRO A 172 -6.21 -5.48 13.87
C PRO A 172 -6.73 -6.30 12.68
N SER A 173 -7.62 -7.25 12.93
CA SER A 173 -8.21 -8.11 11.88
C SER A 173 -9.21 -7.36 10.99
N GLU A 174 -9.70 -6.22 11.47
CA GLU A 174 -10.71 -5.39 10.82
C GLU A 174 -10.35 -3.91 10.94
N PHE A 175 -10.68 -3.15 9.89
CA PHE A 175 -10.42 -1.72 9.78
C PHE A 175 -11.68 -1.01 9.31
N THR A 176 -11.85 0.26 9.65
CA THR A 176 -12.93 1.10 9.13
C THR A 176 -12.50 1.92 7.93
N ARG A 177 -11.18 2.13 7.75
CA ARG A 177 -10.64 2.93 6.65
C ARG A 177 -9.17 2.64 6.39
N VAL A 178 -8.80 2.67 5.12
CA VAL A 178 -7.41 2.73 4.66
C VAL A 178 -7.24 4.00 3.82
N MET A 179 -6.24 4.81 4.16
CA MET A 179 -5.86 6.03 3.44
C MET A 179 -4.42 5.89 2.97
N ALA A 180 -4.09 6.46 1.81
CA ALA A 180 -2.72 6.55 1.33
C ALA A 180 -2.40 7.94 0.79
N MET A 181 -1.15 8.33 0.94
CA MET A 181 -0.59 9.53 0.32
C MET A 181 0.47 9.09 -0.71
N PRO A 182 0.10 8.95 -2.00
CA PRO A 182 1.00 8.41 -3.02
C PRO A 182 2.19 9.32 -3.37
N GLY A 183 2.16 10.61 -3.00
CA GLY A 183 3.25 11.57 -3.25
C GLY A 183 2.92 12.62 -4.30
N GLY A 184 3.78 13.64 -4.48
CA GLY A 184 3.53 14.77 -5.38
C GLY A 184 2.63 15.85 -4.76
N TYR A 185 1.72 16.40 -5.57
CA TYR A 185 0.67 17.35 -5.12
C TYR A 185 -0.60 16.64 -4.61
N ASP A 186 -0.59 15.30 -4.55
CA ASP A 186 -1.74 14.52 -4.13
C ASP A 186 -2.05 14.73 -2.64
N SER A 187 -3.33 14.88 -2.35
CA SER A 187 -3.88 14.78 -1.00
C SER A 187 -3.97 13.31 -0.57
N GLU A 188 -4.25 13.08 0.72
CA GLU A 188 -4.62 11.74 1.18
C GLU A 188 -5.87 11.23 0.46
N GLN A 189 -5.78 10.01 -0.07
CA GLN A 189 -6.85 9.34 -0.79
C GLN A 189 -7.30 8.11 -0.02
N MET A 190 -8.60 7.85 -0.02
CA MET A 190 -9.13 6.58 0.48
C MET A 190 -8.73 5.47 -0.49
N VAL A 191 -8.21 4.37 0.05
CA VAL A 191 -7.80 3.19 -0.72
C VAL A 191 -8.80 2.09 -0.48
N LEU A 192 -9.21 1.43 -1.55
CA LEU A 192 -10.18 0.34 -1.49
C LEU A 192 -9.51 -1.01 -1.75
N PRO A 193 -10.09 -2.11 -1.23
CA PRO A 193 -9.70 -3.45 -1.65
C PRO A 193 -9.76 -3.53 -3.17
N LYS A 194 -8.76 -4.16 -3.78
CA LYS A 194 -8.58 -4.20 -5.23
C LYS A 194 -9.82 -4.72 -5.94
N ALA A 195 -10.45 -5.77 -5.42
CA ALA A 195 -11.68 -6.33 -5.99
C ALA A 195 -12.82 -5.29 -6.05
N LEU A 196 -12.98 -4.48 -5.01
CA LEU A 196 -13.99 -3.42 -4.98
C LEU A 196 -13.62 -2.26 -5.93
N ASN A 197 -12.34 -1.87 -5.94
CA ASN A 197 -11.86 -0.81 -6.82
C ASN A 197 -12.01 -1.16 -8.31
N ASP A 198 -11.72 -2.41 -8.66
CA ASP A 198 -11.88 -2.94 -10.03
C ASP A 198 -13.37 -2.94 -10.43
N GLN A 199 -14.28 -3.34 -9.53
CA GLN A 199 -15.73 -3.27 -9.76
C GLN A 199 -16.20 -1.84 -10.04
N ILE A 200 -15.83 -0.87 -9.19
CA ILE A 200 -16.20 0.54 -9.37
C ILE A 200 -15.69 1.06 -10.71
N SER A 201 -14.44 0.75 -11.05
CA SER A 201 -13.82 1.17 -12.32
C SER A 201 -14.53 0.63 -13.56
N THR A 202 -15.05 -0.61 -13.50
CA THR A 202 -15.83 -1.18 -14.60
C THR A 202 -17.28 -0.69 -14.68
N SER A 203 -17.82 -0.18 -13.57
CA SER A 203 -19.21 0.30 -13.49
C SER A 203 -19.39 1.75 -13.94
N MET A 204 -18.31 2.52 -14.03
CA MET A 204 -18.35 3.86 -14.61
C MET A 204 -18.34 3.75 -16.15
N PRO A 205 -19.40 4.15 -16.86
CA PRO A 205 -19.35 4.21 -18.31
C PRO A 205 -18.22 5.16 -18.71
N THR A 206 -17.32 4.70 -19.58
CA THR A 206 -16.38 5.60 -20.25
C THR A 206 -17.22 6.67 -20.94
N TYR A 207 -17.29 7.87 -20.37
CA TYR A 207 -17.79 9.05 -21.08
C TYR A 207 -16.77 9.35 -22.18
N ASN A 208 -16.91 8.61 -23.27
CA ASN A 208 -16.19 8.83 -24.50
C ASN A 208 -16.84 10.05 -25.16
N CYS A 209 -16.57 11.24 -24.62
CA CYS A 209 -16.77 12.47 -25.37
C CYS A 209 -15.60 12.55 -26.34
N PRO A 210 -15.78 12.28 -27.66
CA PRO A 210 -14.74 12.57 -28.62
C PRO A 210 -14.41 14.06 -28.53
N ARG A 211 -13.18 14.37 -28.08
CA ARG A 211 -12.63 15.72 -28.19
C ARG A 211 -12.62 16.06 -29.68
N TYR A 212 -13.17 17.23 -30.02
CA TYR A 212 -13.39 17.80 -31.36
C TYR A 212 -14.70 17.41 -32.06
N GLN A 213 -15.80 18.06 -31.68
CA GLN A 213 -16.62 18.92 -32.56
C GLN A 213 -17.84 19.50 -31.80
N GLY A 214 -17.78 20.79 -31.42
CA GLY A 214 -18.95 21.65 -31.16
C GLY A 214 -19.85 21.35 -29.93
N PRO A 215 -20.69 22.32 -29.49
CA PRO A 215 -21.48 22.20 -28.27
C PRO A 215 -22.87 21.63 -28.58
N THR A 216 -23.08 20.32 -28.48
CA THR A 216 -24.42 19.74 -28.25
C THR A 216 -24.29 18.38 -27.55
N CYS A 217 -24.22 18.38 -26.22
CA CYS A 217 -24.68 17.22 -25.46
C CYS A 217 -26.19 17.38 -25.26
N GLY A 218 -26.98 16.90 -26.23
CA GLY A 218 -28.41 16.76 -26.09
C GLY A 218 -28.72 15.62 -25.12
N VAL A 219 -29.46 15.91 -24.06
CA VAL A 219 -30.14 14.88 -23.27
C VAL A 219 -31.32 14.41 -24.13
N GLU A 220 -31.25 13.21 -24.70
CA GLU A 220 -32.44 12.55 -25.26
C GLU A 220 -33.38 12.21 -24.12
N VAL A 221 -34.40 13.04 -23.95
CA VAL A 221 -35.59 12.69 -23.18
C VAL A 221 -36.41 11.76 -24.06
N PRO A 222 -36.75 10.53 -23.63
CA PRO A 222 -37.60 9.64 -24.42
C PRO A 222 -38.98 10.27 -24.56
N GLY A 223 -39.35 10.61 -25.80
CA GLY A 223 -40.67 11.09 -26.15
C GLY A 223 -41.72 10.01 -25.92
N GLY A 224 -42.71 10.32 -25.07
CA GLY A 224 -43.99 9.62 -25.04
C GLY A 224 -44.90 10.15 -26.14
N HIS A 225 -45.23 9.28 -27.08
CA HIS A 225 -46.43 9.31 -27.94
C HIS A 225 -47.33 8.17 -27.42
N ASP A 226 -48.64 8.26 -27.22
CA ASP A 226 -49.69 9.24 -27.52
C ASP A 226 -50.70 9.30 -26.35
#